data_AF-A0A933VIL0-F1
#
_entry.id   AF-A0A933VIL0-F1
#
_cell.length_a   1.000
_cell.length_b   1.000
_cell.length_c   1.000
_cell.angle_alpha   90.00
_cell.angle_beta   90.00
_cell.angle_gamma   90.00
#
_symmetry.space_group_name_H-M   'P 1'
#
loop_
_entity.id
_entity.type
_entity.pdbx_description
1 polymer ?
#
loop_
_entity_poly.entity_id
_entity_poly.type
_entity_poly.pdbx_seq_one_letter_code
_entity_poly.pdbx_strand_id
1 'polypeptide(L)' 'MHESEGRAVTELLGPSTGGIRAHVGELARRLEQVGWTVSVVGPEGVMSDAGRQDGVVDVPSGWNPVALARAH' A
#
# COMPACT_ATOMS: atom_id res chain seq x y z
N MET A 1 10.14 30.95 5.35
CA MET A 1 9.84 29.65 5.97
C MET A 1 9.51 28.70 4.83
N HIS A 2 10.43 27.81 4.46
CA HIS A 2 10.05 26.66 3.62
C HIS A 2 9.28 25.75 4.56
N GLU A 3 7.97 25.62 4.38
CA GLU A 3 7.25 24.47 4.91
C GLU A 3 7.91 23.26 4.25
N SER A 4 8.67 22.49 5.03
CA SER A 4 9.06 21.16 4.59
C SER A 4 7.75 20.39 4.47
N GLU A 5 7.18 20.30 3.25
CA GLU A 5 6.17 19.29 2.95
C GLU A 5 6.72 17.98 3.52
N GLY A 6 6.05 17.45 4.54
CA GLY A 6 6.45 16.20 5.16
C GLY A 6 6.58 15.15 4.08
N ARG A 7 7.73 14.47 4.01
CA ARG A 7 7.96 13.48 2.96
C ARG A 7 6.98 12.33 3.16
N ALA A 8 6.01 12.21 2.26
CA ALA A 8 4.96 11.21 2.33
C ALA A 8 5.07 10.24 1.15
N VAL A 9 4.73 8.97 1.39
CA VAL A 9 4.73 7.93 0.36
C VAL A 9 3.59 6.95 0.58
N THR A 10 2.99 6.50 -0.52
CA THR A 10 1.96 5.46 -0.52
C THR A 10 2.48 4.23 -1.25
N GLU A 11 2.44 3.10 -0.57
CA GLU A 11 2.80 1.80 -1.12
C GLU A 11 1.53 1.05 -1.49
N LEU A 12 1.27 0.89 -2.79
CA LEU A 12 0.12 0.17 -3.32
C LEU A 12 0.50 -1.29 -3.63
N LEU A 13 -0.16 -2.22 -2.94
CA LEU A 13 -0.04 -3.65 -3.15
C LEU A 13 -1.25 -4.18 -3.93
N GLY A 14 -0.98 -4.97 -4.96
CA GLY A 14 -1.99 -5.87 -5.55
C GLY A 14 -2.15 -7.15 -4.71
N PRO A 15 -3.09 -8.05 -5.07
CA PRO A 15 -3.24 -9.35 -4.42
C PRO A 15 -1.91 -10.10 -4.46
N SER A 16 -1.31 -10.31 -3.28
CA SER A 16 0.03 -10.87 -3.17
C SER A 16 0.11 -11.81 -1.97
N THR A 17 0.74 -12.95 -2.18
CA THR A 17 1.12 -13.90 -1.12
C THR A 17 2.64 -14.07 -1.11
N GLY A 18 3.27 -14.10 0.07
CA GLY A 18 4.69 -14.44 0.20
C GLY A 18 5.62 -13.24 0.44
N GLY A 19 6.82 -13.24 -0.15
CA GLY A 19 7.93 -12.38 0.28
C GLY A 19 7.73 -10.87 0.09
N ILE A 20 6.91 -10.44 -0.88
CA ILE A 20 6.74 -9.02 -1.19
C ILE A 20 6.07 -8.23 -0.05
N ARG A 21 5.07 -8.82 0.66
CA ARG A 21 4.43 -8.14 1.80
C ARG A 21 5.40 -7.91 2.96
N ALA A 22 6.32 -8.86 3.19
CA ALA A 22 7.35 -8.71 4.22
C ALA A 22 8.37 -7.63 3.83
N HIS A 23 8.70 -7.54 2.54
CA HIS A 23 9.58 -6.48 2.03
C HIS A 23 8.94 -5.09 2.17
N VAL A 24 7.66 -4.95 1.81
CA VAL A 24 6.91 -3.70 1.97
C VAL A 24 6.82 -3.32 3.46
N GLY A 25 6.51 -4.28 4.34
CA GLY A 25 6.49 -4.02 5.78
C GLY A 25 7.82 -3.50 6.32
N GLU A 26 8.94 -4.10 5.90
CA GLU A 26 10.28 -3.64 6.31
C GLU A 26 10.66 -2.28 5.66
N LEU A 27 10.25 -2.04 4.42
CA LEU A 27 10.47 -0.77 3.73
C LEU A 27 9.71 0.36 4.42
N ALA A 28 8.41 0.17 4.68
CA ALA A 28 7.59 1.11 5.43
C ALA A 28 8.23 1.48 6.78
N ARG A 29 8.65 0.45 7.55
CA ARG A 29 9.32 0.63 8.83
C ARG A 29 10.58 1.48 8.71
N ARG A 30 11.41 1.24 7.69
CA ARG A 30 12.65 2.02 7.47
C ARG A 30 12.37 3.45 7.07
N LEU A 31 11.35 3.67 6.24
CA LEU A 31 10.95 5.00 5.78
C LEU A 31 10.40 5.84 6.93
N GLU A 32 9.57 5.26 7.79
CA GLU A 32 9.11 5.88 9.03
C GLU A 32 10.29 6.25 9.94
N GLN A 33 11.30 5.38 10.07
CA GLN A 33 12.51 5.66 10.86
C GLN A 33 13.33 6.84 10.33
N VAL A 34 13.29 7.12 9.03
CA VAL A 34 13.96 8.28 8.43
C VAL A 34 13.03 9.48 8.26
N GLY A 35 11.88 9.48 8.95
CA GLY A 35 10.98 10.62 9.08
C GLY A 35 9.96 10.77 7.96
N TRP A 36 9.70 9.71 7.18
CA TRP A 36 8.63 9.72 6.19
C TRP A 36 7.30 9.32 6.81
N THR A 37 6.22 9.91 6.32
CA THR A 37 4.87 9.40 6.57
C THR A 37 4.55 8.35 5.52
N VAL A 38 4.35 7.10 5.94
CA VAL A 38 4.07 5.97 5.03
C VAL A 38 2.61 5.55 5.16
N SER A 39 1.99 5.25 4.02
CA SER A 39 0.67 4.63 3.93
C SER A 39 0.72 3.38 3.07
N VAL A 40 0.33 2.23 3.61
CA VAL A 40 0.27 0.98 2.85
C VAL A 40 -1.18 0.66 2.49
N VAL A 41 -1.48 0.51 1.21
CA VAL A 41 -2.84 0.27 0.71
C VAL A 41 -2.89 -0.94 -0.22
N GLY A 42 -3.99 -1.69 -0.19
CA GLY A 42 -4.17 -2.86 -1.05
C GLY A 42 -5.41 -3.66 -0.68
N PRO A 43 -5.61 -4.87 -1.23
CA PRO A 43 -6.74 -5.71 -0.86
C PRO A 43 -6.79 -5.99 0.64
N GLU A 44 -7.99 -6.30 1.13
CA GLU A 44 -8.20 -6.65 2.53
C GLU A 44 -7.25 -7.79 2.97
N GLY A 45 -6.54 -7.59 4.08
CA GLY A 45 -5.64 -8.59 4.65
C GLY A 45 -4.34 -8.81 3.87
N VAL A 46 -4.01 -7.99 2.85
CA VAL A 46 -2.77 -8.18 2.07
C VAL A 46 -1.51 -8.06 2.94
N MET A 47 -1.58 -7.26 4.02
CA MET A 47 -0.51 -7.09 5.02
C MET A 47 -0.69 -7.93 6.29
N SER A 48 -1.61 -8.89 6.32
CA SER A 48 -1.76 -9.79 7.48
C SER A 48 -0.42 -10.40 7.89
N ASP A 49 -0.06 -10.20 9.16
CA ASP A 49 1.21 -10.62 9.79
C ASP A 49 2.49 -9.98 9.21
N ALA A 50 2.36 -9.03 8.28
CA ALA A 50 3.50 -8.40 7.59
C ALA A 50 3.67 -6.90 7.91
N GLY A 51 2.65 -6.23 8.44
CA GLY A 51 2.73 -4.83 8.84
C GLY A 51 1.38 -4.14 8.97
N ARG A 52 1.42 -2.80 9.08
CA ARG A 52 0.23 -1.95 9.08
C ARG A 52 -0.34 -1.84 7.66
N GLN A 53 -1.66 -1.79 7.56
CA GLN A 53 -2.40 -1.47 6.33
C GLN A 53 -3.33 -0.29 6.64
N ASP A 54 -3.21 0.76 5.86
CA ASP A 54 -3.85 2.05 6.06
C ASP A 54 -5.07 2.27 5.18
N GLY A 55 -5.22 1.43 4.15
CA GLY A 55 -6.35 1.48 3.25
C GLY A 55 -6.63 0.13 2.58
N VAL A 56 -7.91 -0.10 2.35
CA VAL A 56 -8.37 -1.23 1.53
C VAL A 56 -8.69 -0.71 0.14
N VAL A 57 -8.13 -1.36 -0.88
CA VAL A 57 -8.43 -1.12 -2.28
C VAL A 57 -9.06 -2.40 -2.83
N ASP A 58 -10.31 -2.29 -3.25
CA ASP A 58 -11.02 -3.40 -3.88
C ASP A 58 -10.35 -3.77 -5.20
N VAL A 59 -9.94 -5.03 -5.31
CA VAL A 59 -9.37 -5.57 -6.55
C VAL A 59 -10.37 -6.56 -7.13
N PRO A 60 -10.84 -6.35 -8.38
CA PRO A 60 -11.69 -7.33 -9.04
C PRO A 60 -11.00 -8.70 -9.03
N SER A 61 -11.68 -9.73 -8.53
CA SER A 61 -11.17 -11.11 -8.41
C SER A 61 -11.02 -11.83 -9.76
N GLY A 62 -11.09 -11.10 -10.87
CA GLY A 62 -10.96 -11.59 -12.23
C GLY A 62 -11.04 -10.45 -13.24
N TRP A 63 -10.80 -10.76 -14.51
CA TRP A 63 -10.96 -9.77 -15.59
C TRP A 63 -12.44 -9.44 -15.77
N ASN A 64 -12.87 -8.30 -15.21
CA ASN A 64 -14.22 -7.78 -15.37
C ASN A 64 -14.17 -6.49 -16.21
N PRO A 65 -14.53 -6.53 -17.50
CA PRO A 65 -14.44 -5.36 -18.38
C PRO A 65 -15.35 -4.20 -17.93
N VAL A 66 -16.41 -4.50 -17.18
CA VAL A 66 -17.32 -3.48 -16.62
C VAL A 66 -16.69 -2.75 -15.44
N ALA A 67 -15.92 -3.45 -14.59
CA ALA A 67 -15.19 -2.83 -13.48
C ALA A 67 -14.08 -1.90 -14.00
N LEU A 68 -13.38 -2.32 -15.07
CA LEU A 68 -12.36 -1.51 -15.72
C LEU A 68 -12.93 -0.22 -16.33
N ALA A 69 -14.10 -0.31 -16.98
CA ALA A 69 -14.75 0.86 -17.59
C ALA A 69 -15.24 1.90 -16.57
N ARG A 70 -15.44 1.53 -15.30
CA ARG A 70 -15.86 2.45 -14.23
C ARG A 70 -14.71 3.05 -13.42
N ALA A 71 -13.50 2.54 -13.59
CA ALA A 71 -12.30 3.06 -12.95
C ALA A 71 -11.66 4.23 -13.71
N HIS A 72 -12.27 4.66 -14.82
CA HIS A 72 -11.71 5.60 -15.80
C HIS A 72 -12.46 6.93 -15.86
#